data_AF-A0A1G7EAI8-F1
#
_entry.id   AF-A0A1G7EAI8-F1
#
_cell.length_a   1.000
_cell.length_b   1.000
_cell.length_c   1.000
_cell.angle_alpha   90.00
_cell.angle_beta   90.00
_cell.angle_gamma   90.00
#
_symmetry.space_group_name_H-M   'P 1'
#
loop_
_entity.id
_entity.type
_entity.pdbx_description
1 polymer ?
#
loop_
_entity_poly.entity_id
_entity_poly.type
_entity_poly.pdbx_seq_one_letter_code
_entity_poly.pdbx_strand_id
1 'polypeptide(L)'
;MSEVHGWIVDTAIECDHQRFAGFLKVSLEEMLIALRDDAALLHDPDQLLPADAGRALDEVGELDLDAAVRTLYPQGFSARRFVTVVEEETVWRSV
;
A
#
# COMPACT_ATOMS: atom_id res chain seq x y z
N MET A 1 -13.91 15.58 19.29
CA MET A 1 -12.64 16.32 19.45
C MET A 1 -11.80 16.00 18.23
N SER A 2 -11.25 17.01 17.56
CA SER A 2 -10.30 16.81 16.45
C SER A 2 -8.95 16.40 17.04
N GLU A 3 -8.46 15.22 16.65
CA GLU A 3 -7.15 14.71 17.07
C GLU A 3 -6.10 15.11 16.03
N VAL A 4 -4.94 15.59 16.48
CA VAL A 4 -3.82 15.96 15.61
C VAL A 4 -2.84 14.79 15.59
N HIS A 5 -2.64 14.20 14.41
CA HIS A 5 -1.62 13.19 14.16
C HIS A 5 -0.39 13.84 13.51
N GLY A 6 0.80 13.49 13.99
CA GLY A 6 2.06 13.98 13.46
C GLY A 6 2.99 12.82 13.12
N TRP A 7 3.61 12.89 11.95
CA TRP A 7 4.61 11.93 11.46
C TRP A 7 5.84 12.66 10.95
N ILE A 8 6.98 11.98 11.01
CA ILE A 8 8.21 12.39 10.35
C ILE A 8 8.24 11.66 9.01
N VAL A 9 8.14 12.40 7.91
CA VAL A 9 8.21 11.82 6.57
C VAL A 9 9.60 12.06 6.01
N ASP A 10 10.30 11.00 5.66
CA ASP A 10 11.67 11.05 5.14
C ASP A 10 11.78 10.29 3.81
N THR A 11 12.83 10.56 3.05
CA THR A 11 13.15 9.85 1.81
C THR A 11 13.92 8.55 2.01
N ALA A 12 14.56 8.38 3.18
CA ALA A 12 15.28 7.16 3.54
C ALA A 12 14.32 6.05 3.99
N ILE A 13 14.62 4.79 3.65
CA ILE A 13 13.82 3.63 4.06
C ILE A 13 14.30 3.06 5.40
N GLU A 14 15.52 3.40 5.82
CA GLU A 14 16.13 2.91 7.05
C GLU A 14 15.39 3.44 8.27
N CYS A 15 15.07 2.56 9.24
CA CYS A 15 14.34 2.91 10.45
C CYS A 15 12.88 3.38 10.21
N ASP A 16 12.26 2.98 9.11
CA ASP A 16 10.80 3.12 8.95
C ASP A 16 10.04 2.42 10.08
N HIS A 17 8.91 3.02 10.45
CA HIS A 17 8.04 2.67 11.58
C HIS A 17 8.69 2.71 12.96
N GLN A 18 9.87 3.32 13.09
CA GLN A 18 10.43 3.68 14.38
C GLN A 18 9.84 5.01 14.89
N ARG A 19 9.76 5.15 16.22
CA ARG A 19 9.28 6.38 16.85
C ARG A 19 10.44 7.24 17.34
N PHE A 20 10.40 8.52 16.99
CA PHE A 20 11.33 9.55 17.47
C PHE A 20 10.54 10.62 18.20
N ALA A 21 10.83 10.83 19.48
CA ALA A 21 10.08 11.75 20.34
C ALA A 21 8.55 11.54 20.29
N GLY A 22 8.10 10.29 20.10
CA GLY A 22 6.68 9.91 19.99
C GLY A 22 6.10 9.96 18.57
N PHE A 23 6.75 10.64 17.62
CA PHE A 23 6.32 10.72 16.23
C PHE A 23 6.79 9.49 15.45
N LEU A 24 5.90 8.90 14.65
CA LEU A 24 6.24 7.79 13.76
C LEU A 24 7.06 8.34 12.59
N LYS A 25 8.18 7.69 12.27
CA LYS A 25 8.93 7.92 11.04
C LYS A 25 8.41 6.99 9.95
N VAL A 26 8.08 7.54 8.80
CA VAL A 26 7.48 6.84 7.65
C VAL A 26 8.19 7.32 6.39
N SER A 27 8.45 6.43 5.43
CA SER A 27 8.99 6.87 4.14
C SER A 27 7.98 7.68 3.32
N LEU A 28 8.51 8.60 2.52
CA LEU A 28 7.74 9.36 1.54
C LEU A 28 7.05 8.44 0.54
N GLU A 29 7.71 7.34 0.19
CA GLU A 29 7.17 6.33 -0.72
C GLU A 29 5.89 5.69 -0.17
N GLU A 30 5.92 5.16 1.07
CA GLU A 30 4.73 4.62 1.71
C GLU A 30 3.61 5.64 1.80
N MET A 31 3.95 6.88 2.14
CA MET A 31 2.98 7.98 2.22
C MET A 31 2.27 8.19 0.88
N LEU A 32 3.02 8.16 -0.22
CA LEU A 32 2.48 8.32 -1.57
C LEU A 32 1.64 7.12 -1.98
N ILE A 33 2.08 5.90 -1.68
CA ILE A 33 1.35 4.66 -1.98
C ILE A 33 0.03 4.64 -1.22
N ALA A 34 0.06 4.93 0.08
CA ALA A 34 -1.14 4.98 0.91
C ALA A 34 -2.11 6.08 0.48
N LEU A 35 -1.63 7.27 0.09
CA LEU A 35 -2.50 8.36 -0.34
C LEU A 35 -3.13 8.11 -1.72
N ARG A 36 -2.40 7.46 -2.62
CA ARG A 36 -2.85 7.15 -3.98
C ARG A 36 -3.61 5.83 -4.10
N ASP A 37 -3.57 5.01 -3.05
CA ASP A 37 -4.11 3.66 -3.05
C ASP A 37 -3.39 2.73 -4.04
N ASP A 38 -2.08 2.94 -4.21
CA ASP A 38 -1.24 2.28 -5.22
C ASP A 38 -0.58 0.98 -4.70
N ALA A 39 -1.06 0.41 -3.58
CA ALA A 39 -0.42 -0.77 -2.94
C ALA A 39 -0.37 -1.99 -3.87
N ALA A 40 -1.30 -2.10 -4.82
CA ALA A 40 -1.28 -3.14 -5.84
C ALA A 40 -0.03 -3.09 -6.75
N LEU A 41 0.63 -1.93 -6.88
CA LEU A 41 1.84 -1.77 -7.70
C LEU A 41 3.11 -2.30 -7.02
N LEU A 42 3.06 -2.60 -5.71
CA LEU A 42 4.16 -3.22 -4.98
C LEU A 42 4.29 -4.72 -5.28
N HIS A 43 3.27 -5.33 -5.89
CA HIS A 43 3.32 -6.72 -6.31
C HIS A 43 4.10 -6.91 -7.61
N ASP A 44 4.72 -8.09 -7.72
CA ASP A 44 5.64 -8.46 -8.79
C ASP A 44 5.07 -8.15 -10.20
N PRO A 45 5.79 -7.41 -11.06
CA PRO A 45 5.35 -7.14 -12.43
C PRO A 45 5.09 -8.40 -13.25
N ASP A 46 5.67 -9.56 -12.89
CA ASP A 46 5.36 -10.85 -13.54
C ASP A 46 3.94 -11.36 -13.20
N GLN A 47 3.27 -10.78 -12.20
CA GLN A 47 1.84 -10.98 -11.92
C GLN A 47 0.95 -9.94 -12.62
N LEU A 48 1.52 -8.81 -13.05
CA LEU A 48 0.84 -7.75 -13.83
C LEU A 48 0.98 -7.98 -15.35
N LEU A 49 2.01 -8.70 -15.78
CA LEU A 49 2.25 -9.08 -17.17
C LEU A 49 2.04 -10.59 -17.29
N PRO A 50 1.02 -11.06 -18.02
CA PRO A 50 0.91 -12.47 -18.34
C PRO A 50 2.22 -12.92 -19.00
N ALA A 51 2.83 -14.00 -18.49
CA ALA A 51 4.06 -14.60 -19.01
C ALA A 51 3.96 -15.02 -20.50
N ASP A 52 2.76 -14.94 -21.04
CA ASP A 52 2.32 -15.41 -22.34
C ASP A 52 1.46 -14.37 -23.06
N ALA A 53 1.85 -13.09 -22.98
CA ALA A 53 1.32 -11.98 -23.82
C ALA A 53 1.46 -12.20 -25.35
N GLY A 54 1.88 -13.39 -25.81
CA GLY A 54 1.78 -13.84 -27.19
C GLY A 54 0.73 -14.93 -27.45
N ARG A 55 0.16 -15.62 -26.43
CA ARG A 55 -0.63 -16.85 -26.63
C ARG A 55 -1.58 -17.18 -25.46
N ALA A 56 -2.73 -16.53 -25.36
CA ALA A 56 -4.01 -17.14 -24.95
C ALA A 56 -4.99 -16.06 -24.52
N LEU A 57 -5.78 -15.57 -25.46
CA LEU A 57 -6.96 -14.73 -25.19
C LEU A 57 -8.23 -15.58 -24.97
N ASP A 58 -8.11 -16.89 -24.69
CA ASP A 58 -9.24 -17.83 -24.85
C ASP A 58 -9.77 -18.51 -23.58
N GLU A 59 -9.13 -18.37 -22.42
CA GLU A 59 -9.64 -18.99 -21.19
C GLU A 59 -9.45 -18.04 -19.99
N VAL A 60 -10.31 -17.03 -19.89
CA VAL A 60 -10.37 -16.13 -18.72
C VAL A 60 -11.10 -16.84 -17.58
N GLY A 61 -10.53 -17.94 -17.11
CA GLY A 61 -10.87 -18.54 -15.83
C GLY A 61 -10.33 -17.65 -14.71
N GLU A 62 -11.24 -17.17 -13.86
CA GLU A 62 -11.03 -16.50 -12.57
C GLU A 62 -9.55 -16.26 -12.23
N LEU A 63 -8.99 -15.14 -12.70
CA LEU A 63 -7.79 -14.59 -12.10
C LEU A 63 -8.10 -14.42 -10.61
N ASP A 64 -7.31 -15.06 -9.76
CA ASP A 64 -7.43 -14.99 -8.31
C ASP A 64 -7.06 -13.56 -7.84
N LEU A 65 -8.01 -12.65 -8.03
CA LEU A 65 -7.95 -11.24 -7.65
C LEU A 65 -7.95 -11.05 -6.12
N ASP A 66 -7.97 -12.14 -5.34
CA ASP A 66 -7.76 -12.09 -3.88
C ASP A 66 -6.27 -11.96 -3.54
N ALA A 67 -5.36 -12.28 -4.46
CA ALA A 67 -3.91 -12.14 -4.29
C ALA A 67 -3.36 -10.74 -4.63
N ALA A 68 -4.08 -9.96 -5.44
CA ALA A 68 -3.80 -8.54 -5.63
C ALA A 68 -4.48 -7.76 -4.49
N VAL A 69 -3.75 -6.96 -3.71
CA VAL A 69 -4.34 -6.20 -2.61
C VAL A 69 -5.57 -5.42 -3.09
N ARG A 70 -6.74 -5.89 -2.66
CA ARG A 70 -7.97 -5.10 -2.70
C ARG A 70 -7.65 -3.80 -1.97
N THR A 71 -7.83 -2.67 -2.66
CA THR A 71 -7.78 -1.27 -2.16
C THR A 71 -7.60 -1.13 -0.63
N LEU A 72 -6.68 -0.27 -0.21
CA LEU A 72 -6.49 0.09 1.21
C LEU A 72 -7.75 0.73 1.82
N TYR A 73 -8.69 1.18 0.98
CA TYR A 73 -9.90 1.92 1.31
C TYR A 73 -11.18 1.30 0.72
N PRO A 74 -11.58 0.08 1.12
CA PRO A 74 -12.75 -0.59 0.56
C PRO A 74 -14.08 0.13 0.84
N GLN A 75 -14.12 1.02 1.83
CA GLN A 75 -15.27 1.90 2.12
C GLN A 75 -15.05 3.36 1.66
N GLY A 76 -14.07 3.59 0.78
CA GLY A 76 -13.63 4.92 0.37
C GLY A 76 -12.62 5.55 1.32
N PHE A 77 -11.93 6.58 0.83
CA PHE A 77 -10.87 7.25 1.59
C PHE A 77 -11.44 7.96 2.84
N SER A 78 -10.75 7.81 3.96
CA SER A 78 -10.97 8.63 5.15
C SER A 78 -9.66 8.85 5.91
N ALA A 79 -9.51 10.03 6.52
CA ALA A 79 -8.31 10.36 7.29
C ALA A 79 -8.05 9.34 8.42
N ARG A 80 -9.11 8.85 9.08
CA ARG A 80 -8.99 7.84 10.13
C ARG A 80 -8.45 6.51 9.57
N ARG A 81 -8.97 6.04 8.44
CA ARG A 81 -8.48 4.82 7.80
C ARG A 81 -7.05 4.99 7.32
N PHE A 82 -6.71 6.14 6.76
CA PHE A 82 -5.35 6.47 6.34
C PHE A 82 -4.34 6.40 7.49
N VAL A 83 -4.67 6.98 8.65
CA VAL A 83 -3.86 6.83 9.86
C VAL A 83 -3.66 5.36 10.22
N THR A 84 -4.72 4.55 10.22
CA THR A 84 -4.61 3.10 10.47
C THR A 84 -3.74 2.38 9.45
N VAL A 85 -3.86 2.71 8.17
CA VAL A 85 -3.07 2.09 7.09
C VAL A 85 -1.58 2.31 7.33
N VAL A 86 -1.18 3.53 7.66
CA VAL A 86 0.22 3.91 7.89
C VAL A 86 0.74 3.34 9.22
N GLU A 87 0.01 3.52 10.33
CA GLU A 87 0.45 3.09 11.66
C GLU A 87 0.53 1.56 11.80
N GLU A 88 -0.26 0.81 11.03
CA GLU A 88 -0.24 -0.66 11.06
C GLU A 88 0.50 -1.32 9.88
N GLU A 89 1.32 -0.55 9.13
CA GLU A 89 2.14 -1.06 8.03
C GLU A 89 1.32 -1.78 6.94
N THR A 90 0.06 -1.37 6.73
CA THR A 90 -0.87 -2.12 5.86
C THR A 90 -0.43 -2.13 4.40
N VAL A 91 0.26 -1.07 3.97
CA VAL A 91 0.88 -0.97 2.63
C VAL A 91 1.79 -2.17 2.34
N TRP A 92 2.50 -2.65 3.36
CA TRP A 92 3.55 -3.66 3.22
C TRP A 92 3.08 -5.08 3.49
N ARG A 93 1.83 -5.30 3.94
CA ARG A 93 1.34 -6.63 4.38
C ARG A 93 1.27 -7.69 3.29
N SER A 94 1.33 -7.28 2.04
CA SER A 94 1.17 -8.15 0.88
C SER A 94 2.46 -8.37 0.09
N VAL A 95 3.56 -7.73 0.54
CA VAL A 95 4.91 -7.84 -0.03
C VAL A 95 5.69 -8.94 0.69
#